data_AF-A0A6D0DMD9-F1
#
_entry.id   AF-A0A6D0DMD9-F1
#
_cell.length_a   1.000
_cell.length_b   1.000
_cell.length_c   1.000
_cell.angle_alpha   90.00
_cell.angle_beta   90.00
_cell.angle_gamma   90.00
#
_symmetry.space_group_name_H-M   'P 1'
#
loop_
_entity.id
_entity.type
_entity.pdbx_description
1 polymer ?
#
loop_
_entity_poly.entity_id
_entity_poly.type
_entity_poly.pdbx_seq_one_letter_code
_entity_poly.pdbx_strand_id
1 'polypeptide(L)' 'LYTGEYLQLEKTATAGASCSPNGLVGRDSTGAILSCQSGVWRALGGKLKITQLSSTGYLGQFDFCAIARMGNAEDS' A
#
# COMPACT_ATOMS: atom_id res chain seq x y z
N LEU A 1 20.44 10.44 -1.76
CA LEU A 1 19.75 11.51 -1.02
C LEU A 1 19.42 10.98 0.36
N TYR A 2 19.89 11.63 1.42
CA TYR A 2 19.62 11.28 2.81
C TYR A 2 19.05 12.53 3.48
N THR A 3 17.85 12.44 4.08
CA THR A 3 17.11 13.63 4.53
C THR A 3 17.31 13.95 6.01
N GLY A 4 17.68 12.99 6.85
CA GLY A 4 17.77 13.17 8.32
C GLY A 4 16.44 13.47 9.04
N GLU A 5 15.41 13.86 8.29
CA GLU A 5 14.07 14.23 8.73
C GLU A 5 13.02 13.78 7.69
N TYR A 6 11.96 14.57 7.50
CA TYR A 6 10.83 14.27 6.62
C TYR A 6 11.12 14.60 5.16
N LEU A 7 10.66 13.72 4.25
CA LEU A 7 10.64 13.97 2.82
C LEU A 7 9.26 14.43 2.38
N GLN A 8 9.15 15.67 1.90
CA GLN A 8 7.92 16.20 1.31
C GLN A 8 7.94 16.04 -0.22
N LEU A 9 6.93 15.36 -0.76
CA LEU A 9 6.73 15.20 -2.19
C LEU A 9 5.67 16.20 -2.65
N GLU A 10 6.07 17.30 -3.29
CA GLU A 10 5.16 18.41 -3.61
C GLU A 10 3.96 17.99 -4.47
N LYS A 11 4.22 17.15 -5.48
CA LYS A 11 3.18 16.67 -6.38
C LYS A 11 2.52 15.41 -5.84
N THR A 12 1.22 15.36 -5.96
CA THR A 12 0.45 14.14 -5.76
C THR A 12 0.38 13.34 -7.06
N ALA A 13 0.29 12.03 -6.94
CA ALA A 13 0.04 11.11 -8.02
C ALA A 13 -1.29 10.38 -7.79
N THR A 14 -1.91 9.92 -8.87
CA THR A 14 -3.17 9.17 -8.82
C THR A 14 -2.87 7.68 -8.97
N ALA A 15 -3.35 6.85 -8.04
CA ALA A 15 -3.21 5.40 -8.15
C ALA A 15 -3.83 4.90 -9.48
N GLY A 16 -3.14 4.01 -10.17
CA GLY A 16 -3.51 3.49 -11.49
C GLY A 16 -3.10 4.39 -12.66
N ALA A 17 -2.71 5.65 -12.44
CA ALA A 17 -2.21 6.51 -13.52
C ALA A 17 -0.81 6.08 -13.98
N SER A 18 -0.48 6.42 -15.23
CA SER A 18 0.83 6.16 -15.81
C SER A 18 1.95 6.89 -15.08
N CYS A 19 3.12 6.27 -14.99
CA CYS A 19 4.30 6.85 -14.37
C CYS A 19 5.58 6.38 -15.07
N SER A 20 6.64 7.19 -15.00
CA SER A 20 7.97 6.82 -15.48
C SER A 20 9.03 7.72 -14.82
N PRO A 21 10.24 7.21 -14.53
CA PRO A 21 10.65 5.81 -14.66
C PRO A 21 10.03 4.90 -13.59
N ASN A 22 10.11 3.58 -13.79
CA ASN A 22 9.84 2.62 -12.72
C ASN A 22 10.76 2.88 -11.51
N GLY A 23 10.23 2.70 -10.30
CA GLY A 23 10.96 2.90 -9.05
C GLY A 23 10.76 4.26 -8.37
N LEU A 24 10.01 5.18 -8.97
CA LEU A 24 9.62 6.43 -8.29
C LEU A 24 8.75 6.14 -7.06
N VAL A 25 8.91 6.96 -6.02
CA VAL A 25 8.05 6.99 -4.83
C VAL A 25 7.28 8.30 -4.83
N GLY A 26 5.96 8.21 -4.64
CA GLY A 26 4.99 9.29 -4.70
C GLY A 26 4.06 9.27 -3.49
N ARG A 27 3.11 10.22 -3.46
CA ARG A 27 1.96 10.18 -2.55
C ARG A 27 0.69 10.58 -3.27
N ASP A 28 -0.47 10.13 -2.82
CA ASP A 28 -1.75 10.67 -3.28
C ASP A 28 -2.20 11.89 -2.45
N SER A 29 -3.39 12.43 -2.74
CA SER A 29 -3.97 13.57 -2.03
C SER A 29 -4.34 13.30 -0.57
N THR A 30 -4.43 12.03 -0.17
CA THR A 30 -4.70 11.61 1.21
C THR A 30 -3.42 11.34 2.00
N GLY A 31 -2.25 11.39 1.33
CA GLY A 31 -0.95 11.08 1.91
C GLY A 31 -0.57 9.60 1.84
N ALA A 32 -1.36 8.76 1.14
CA ALA A 32 -0.98 7.37 0.94
C ALA A 32 0.23 7.28 0.02
N ILE A 33 1.21 6.43 0.37
CA ILE A 33 2.44 6.28 -0.41
C ILE A 33 2.15 5.47 -1.67
N LEU A 34 2.65 5.96 -2.80
CA LEU A 34 2.58 5.31 -4.10
C LEU A 34 3.99 4.91 -4.57
N SER A 35 4.07 3.84 -5.35
CA SER A 35 5.29 3.42 -6.04
C SER A 35 5.01 3.20 -7.52
N CYS A 36 5.88 3.73 -8.38
CA CYS A 36 5.80 3.49 -9.81
C CYS A 36 6.32 2.09 -10.13
N GLN A 37 5.41 1.18 -10.48
CA GLN A 37 5.73 -0.22 -10.80
C GLN A 37 5.12 -0.58 -12.14
N SER A 38 5.94 -1.09 -13.06
CA SER A 38 5.50 -1.49 -14.40
C SER A 38 4.76 -0.37 -15.16
N GLY A 39 5.22 0.88 -15.00
CA GLY A 39 4.68 2.05 -15.68
C GLY A 39 3.40 2.62 -15.07
N VAL A 40 2.97 2.14 -13.90
CA VAL A 40 1.76 2.63 -13.21
C VAL A 40 2.00 2.90 -11.74
N TRP A 41 1.36 3.95 -11.22
CA TRP A 41 1.38 4.28 -9.80
C TRP A 41 0.56 3.25 -9.02
N ARG A 42 1.21 2.46 -8.17
CA ARG A 42 0.56 1.50 -7.29
C ARG A 42 0.61 1.99 -5.85
N ALA A 43 -0.52 1.91 -5.15
CA ALA A 43 -0.53 2.16 -3.72
C ALA A 43 0.30 1.10 -3.00
N LEU A 44 1.22 1.55 -2.16
CA LEU A 44 1.98 0.69 -1.28
C LEU A 44 1.12 0.39 -0.06
N GLY A 45 0.75 -0.88 0.07
CA GLY A 45 0.12 -1.34 1.29
C GLY A 45 -1.26 -0.78 1.56
N GLY A 46 -1.82 -1.13 2.71
CA GLY A 46 -3.13 -0.67 3.14
C GLY A 46 -3.48 -1.18 4.51
N LYS A 47 -4.50 -0.56 5.12
CA LYS A 47 -5.09 -1.07 6.36
C LYS A 47 -5.95 -2.28 6.00
N LEU A 48 -5.45 -3.47 6.27
CA LEU A 48 -6.17 -4.70 6.04
C LEU A 48 -6.95 -5.05 7.30
N LYS A 49 -8.28 -5.14 7.17
CA LYS A 49 -9.16 -5.62 8.23
C LYS A 49 -9.46 -7.09 7.97
N ILE A 50 -8.89 -7.98 8.78
CA ILE A 50 -9.17 -9.41 8.69
C ILE A 50 -10.13 -9.80 9.81
N THR A 51 -11.20 -10.50 9.45
CA THR A 51 -12.13 -11.14 10.37
C THR A 51 -11.78 -12.62 10.39
N GLN A 52 -11.25 -13.11 11.51
CA GLN A 52 -10.83 -14.51 11.60
C GLN A 52 -11.99 -15.37 12.14
N LEU A 53 -12.38 -16.35 11.34
CA LEU A 53 -13.40 -17.36 11.67
C LEU A 53 -12.72 -18.73 11.78
N SER A 54 -13.11 -19.52 12.76
CA SER A 54 -12.74 -20.94 12.90
C SER A 54 -14.00 -21.81 12.88
N SER A 55 -13.79 -23.13 12.83
CA SER A 55 -14.87 -24.12 13.01
C SER A 55 -15.56 -24.04 14.39
N THR A 56 -14.94 -23.36 15.36
CA THR A 56 -15.44 -23.21 16.73
C THR A 56 -15.99 -21.82 17.03
N GLY A 57 -15.85 -20.85 16.11
CA GLY A 57 -16.46 -19.53 16.24
C GLY A 57 -15.62 -18.37 15.74
N TYR A 58 -15.97 -17.17 16.20
CA TYR A 58 -15.29 -15.93 15.84
C TYR A 58 -14.06 -15.71 16.73
N LEU A 59 -12.89 -15.58 16.11
CA LEU A 59 -11.61 -15.41 16.81
C LEU A 59 -11.22 -13.94 16.99
N GLY A 60 -11.82 -13.03 16.21
CA GLY A 60 -11.60 -11.59 16.34
C GLY A 60 -11.41 -10.87 15.01
N GLN A 61 -11.30 -9.54 15.11
CA GLN A 61 -10.96 -8.65 14.00
C GLN A 61 -9.56 -8.08 14.22
N PHE A 62 -8.73 -8.16 13.20
CA PHE A 62 -7.35 -7.70 13.23
C PHE A 62 -7.13 -6.63 12.18
N ASP A 63 -6.58 -5.50 12.60
CA ASP A 63 -6.16 -4.40 11.73
C ASP A 63 -4.64 -4.54 11.47
N PHE A 64 -4.26 -4.93 10.25
CA PHE A 64 -2.86 -4.98 9.82
C PHE A 64 -2.51 -3.76 8.97
N CYS A 65 -1.32 -3.21 9.18
CA CYS A 65 -0.70 -2.28 8.24
C CYS A 65 0.39 -3.04 7.48
N ALA A 66 0.09 -3.48 6.26
CA ALA A 66 1.04 -4.17 5.42
C ALA A 66 1.55 -3.24 4.33
N ILE A 67 2.84 -3.31 3.99
CA ILE A 67 3.47 -2.53 2.90
C ILE A 67 3.18 -3.17 1.52
N ALA A 68 2.76 -4.43 1.52
CA ALA A 68 2.34 -5.18 0.34
C ALA A 68 0.89 -5.66 0.48
N ARG A 69 0.24 -5.94 -0.64
CA ARG A 69 -1.07 -6.61 -0.65
C ARG A 69 -0.88 -8.04 -0.13
N MET A 70 -1.62 -8.40 0.91
CA MET A 70 -1.77 -9.81 1.29
C MET A 70 -2.85 -10.42 0.39
N GLY A 71 -2.49 -11.48 -0.33
CA GLY A 71 -3.46 -12.31 -1.06
C GLY A 71 -4.23 -13.22 -0.12
N ASN A 72 -5.20 -13.96 -0.65
CA ASN A 72 -5.87 -14.97 0.15
C ASN A 72 -4.91 -16.14 0.41
N ALA A 73 -5.12 -16.85 1.51
CA ALA A 73 -4.34 -18.06 1.81
C ALA A 73 -4.48 -19.15 0.72
N GLU A 74 -5.57 -19.10 -0.07
CA GLU A 74 -5.89 -20.03 -1.16
C GLU A 74 -5.19 -19.71 -2.50
N ASP A 75 -4.51 -18.56 -2.61
CA ASP A 75 -3.83 -18.12 -3.84
C ASP A 75 -2.39 -18.68 -3.99
N SER A 76 -2.06 -19.81 -3.33
CA SER A 76 -0.74 -20.48 -3.42
C SER A 76 -0.71 -21.66 -4.37
#